data_AF-A0A7X9S218-F1
#
_entry.id   AF-A0A7X9S218-F1
#
_cell.length_a   1.000
_cell.length_b   1.000
_cell.length_c   1.000
_cell.angle_alpha   90.00
_cell.angle_beta   90.00
_cell.angle_gamma   90.00
#
_symmetry.space_group_name_H-M   'P 1'
#
loop_
_entity.id
_entity.type
_entity.pdbx_description
1 polymer ?
#
loop_
_entity_poly.entity_id
_entity_poly.type
_entity_poly.pdbx_seq_one_letter_code
_entity_poly.pdbx_strand_id
1 'polypeptide(L)'
;MLKNLHEKRLSILDESQYVTEVMDPIHDFLREKVGRAIILLNNSRILIRKGSQKDLKSGLNEYEEFKLLWLKLTLDIGFLKEKLPKDKSILAIEELLDKSVNRKLQSKIPLPAKSYLNDLKVDVSDIDWIIKKIKDYSGKYSQVYTSTRINYLLKIKK
;
A
#
# COMPACT_ATOMS: atom_id res chain seq x y z
N MET A 1 16.01 3.69 -7.86
CA MET A 1 15.12 4.88 -7.91
C MET A 1 14.97 5.54 -6.54
N LEU A 2 14.41 4.87 -5.52
CA LEU A 2 14.26 5.45 -4.17
C LEU A 2 15.57 5.86 -3.47
N LYS A 3 16.70 5.20 -3.78
CA LYS A 3 18.03 5.62 -3.30
C LYS A 3 18.43 7.03 -3.78
N ASN A 4 18.02 7.46 -4.98
CA ASN A 4 18.40 8.77 -5.52
C ASN A 4 17.59 9.92 -4.92
N LEU A 5 16.37 9.63 -4.43
CA LEU A 5 15.58 10.57 -3.62
C LEU A 5 16.25 10.86 -2.26
N HIS A 6 17.12 9.97 -1.79
CA HIS A 6 17.80 10.08 -0.50
C HIS A 6 18.90 11.16 -0.49
N GLU A 7 19.49 11.47 -1.63
CA GLU A 7 20.62 12.39 -1.78
C GLU A 7 20.19 13.80 -2.22
N LYS A 8 19.00 13.96 -2.81
CA LYS A 8 18.46 15.28 -3.19
C LYS A 8 17.89 16.00 -1.95
N ARG A 9 18.44 17.19 -1.64
CA ARG A 9 17.84 18.12 -0.68
C ARG A 9 16.47 18.57 -1.19
N LEU A 10 15.41 17.97 -0.66
CA LEU A 10 14.01 18.32 -0.96
C LEU A 10 13.68 19.80 -0.73
N SER A 11 14.49 20.52 0.05
CA SER A 11 14.35 21.95 0.33
C SER A 11 14.71 22.89 -0.84
N ILE A 12 15.10 22.37 -2.00
CA ILE A 12 15.53 23.15 -3.18
C ILE A 12 14.60 22.91 -4.38
N LEU A 13 13.69 21.95 -4.32
CA LEU A 13 12.82 21.63 -5.45
C LEU A 13 11.73 22.69 -5.60
N ASP A 14 11.58 23.23 -6.82
CA ASP A 14 10.37 23.95 -7.17
C ASP A 14 9.15 23.01 -7.22
N GLU A 15 7.95 23.57 -7.30
CA GLU A 15 6.71 22.79 -7.27
C GLU A 15 6.59 21.80 -8.45
N SER A 16 7.21 22.08 -9.60
CA SER A 16 7.25 21.19 -10.77
C SER A 16 8.19 20.00 -10.54
N GLN A 17 9.36 20.29 -9.99
CA GLN A 17 10.37 19.30 -9.64
C GLN A 17 9.87 18.41 -8.50
N TYR A 18 9.15 18.94 -7.52
CA TYR A 18 8.52 18.11 -6.49
C TYR A 18 7.52 17.11 -7.10
N VAL A 19 6.68 17.54 -8.05
CA VAL A 19 5.75 16.62 -8.71
C VAL A 19 6.51 15.53 -9.48
N THR A 20 7.44 15.91 -10.34
CA THR A 20 8.08 15.00 -11.29
C THR A 20 9.17 14.12 -10.67
N GLU A 21 9.88 14.61 -9.65
CA GLU A 21 11.00 13.89 -9.02
C GLU A 21 10.61 13.17 -7.73
N VAL A 22 9.45 13.50 -7.15
CA VAL A 22 9.02 12.96 -5.86
C VAL A 22 7.64 12.31 -5.95
N MET A 23 6.60 13.09 -6.25
CA MET A 23 5.22 12.59 -6.19
C MET A 23 4.95 11.47 -7.21
N ASP A 24 5.25 11.73 -8.48
CA ASP A 24 5.00 10.79 -9.58
C ASP A 24 5.82 9.48 -9.37
N PRO A 25 7.13 9.54 -9.04
CA PRO A 25 7.93 8.37 -8.64
C PRO A 25 7.36 7.54 -7.49
N ILE A 26 6.89 8.19 -6.43
CA ILE A 26 6.31 7.48 -5.27
C ILE A 26 4.99 6.81 -5.68
N HIS A 27 4.17 7.50 -6.47
CA HIS A 27 2.92 6.94 -6.98
C HIS A 27 3.14 5.71 -7.85
N ASP A 28 4.08 5.77 -8.78
CA ASP A 28 4.42 4.64 -9.64
C ASP A 28 4.97 3.45 -8.84
N PHE A 29 5.88 3.73 -7.88
CA PHE A 29 6.39 2.71 -6.98
C PHE A 29 5.27 2.03 -6.19
N LEU A 30 4.35 2.81 -5.61
CA LEU A 30 3.21 2.27 -4.87
C LEU A 30 2.28 1.46 -5.75
N ARG A 31 1.96 1.97 -6.95
CA ARG A 31 1.09 1.27 -7.91
C ARG A 31 1.66 -0.11 -8.26
N GLU A 32 2.96 -0.19 -8.51
CA GLU A 32 3.65 -1.46 -8.79
C GLU A 32 3.55 -2.42 -7.60
N LYS A 33 3.89 -1.96 -6.38
CA LYS A 33 3.87 -2.83 -5.18
C LYS A 33 2.47 -3.28 -4.80
N VAL A 34 1.48 -2.40 -4.90
CA VAL A 34 0.06 -2.74 -4.70
C VAL A 34 -0.42 -3.75 -5.73
N GLY A 35 -0.06 -3.58 -7.01
CA GLY A 35 -0.38 -4.53 -8.07
C GLY A 35 0.19 -5.92 -7.78
N ARG A 36 1.47 -6.01 -7.41
CA ARG A 36 2.12 -7.27 -7.03
C ARG A 36 1.46 -7.91 -5.80
N ALA A 37 1.14 -7.12 -4.77
CA ALA A 37 0.45 -7.60 -3.57
C ALA A 37 -0.89 -8.27 -3.91
N ILE A 38 -1.68 -7.64 -4.78
CA ILE A 38 -2.98 -8.17 -5.23
C ILE A 38 -2.80 -9.48 -6.00
N ILE A 39 -1.75 -9.61 -6.82
CA ILE A 39 -1.47 -10.86 -7.55
C ILE A 39 -1.17 -12.00 -6.57
N LEU A 40 -0.26 -11.78 -5.61
CA LEU A 40 0.09 -12.76 -4.58
C LEU A 40 -1.15 -13.20 -3.78
N LEU A 41 -1.98 -12.25 -3.35
CA LEU A 41 -3.22 -12.55 -2.63
C LEU A 41 -4.22 -13.34 -3.49
N ASN A 42 -4.37 -13.01 -4.77
CA ASN A 42 -5.25 -13.77 -5.66
C ASN A 42 -4.76 -15.20 -5.88
N ASN A 43 -3.45 -15.39 -6.09
CA ASN A 43 -2.84 -16.71 -6.23
C ASN A 43 -3.04 -17.54 -4.96
N SER A 44 -2.71 -16.97 -3.81
CA SER A 44 -2.94 -17.56 -2.49
C SER A 44 -4.39 -18.02 -2.34
N ARG A 45 -5.36 -17.12 -2.62
CA ARG A 45 -6.79 -17.41 -2.56
C ARG A 45 -7.19 -18.58 -3.45
N ILE A 46 -6.74 -18.59 -4.71
CA ILE A 46 -7.09 -19.64 -5.68
C ILE A 46 -6.55 -20.99 -5.20
N LEU A 47 -5.29 -21.03 -4.76
CA LEU A 47 -4.64 -22.25 -4.29
C LEU A 47 -5.28 -22.78 -3.02
N ILE A 48 -5.59 -21.91 -2.05
CA ILE A 48 -6.26 -22.35 -0.81
C ILE A 48 -7.65 -22.93 -1.11
N ARG A 49 -8.40 -22.32 -2.04
CA ARG A 49 -9.72 -22.84 -2.48
C ARG A 49 -9.65 -24.20 -3.16
N LYS A 50 -8.55 -24.55 -3.83
CA LYS A 50 -8.37 -25.89 -4.45
C LYS A 50 -8.30 -27.00 -3.41
N GLY A 51 -7.78 -26.72 -2.21
CA GLY A 51 -7.89 -27.59 -1.05
C GLY A 51 -6.98 -28.83 -1.02
N SER A 52 -6.22 -29.13 -2.08
CA SER A 52 -5.20 -30.19 -2.01
C SER A 52 -4.09 -29.79 -1.02
N GLN A 53 -3.48 -30.74 -0.31
CA GLN A 53 -2.44 -30.42 0.68
C GLN A 53 -1.25 -29.65 0.05
N LYS A 54 -0.90 -30.00 -1.20
CA LYS A 54 0.13 -29.30 -1.96
C LYS A 54 -0.29 -27.86 -2.29
N ASP A 55 -1.52 -27.66 -2.79
CA ASP A 55 -2.03 -26.34 -3.13
C ASP A 55 -2.19 -25.46 -1.88
N LEU A 56 -2.67 -26.01 -0.76
CA LEU A 56 -2.74 -25.31 0.52
C LEU A 56 -1.37 -24.77 0.94
N LYS A 57 -0.33 -25.62 0.89
CA LYS A 57 1.04 -25.20 1.21
C LYS A 57 1.54 -24.09 0.27
N SER A 58 1.33 -24.23 -1.04
CA SER A 58 1.70 -23.20 -2.00
C SER A 58 0.92 -21.89 -1.78
N GLY A 59 -0.37 -21.97 -1.46
CA GLY A 59 -1.20 -20.79 -1.20
C GLY A 59 -0.78 -20.05 0.07
N LEU A 60 -0.36 -20.76 1.12
CA LEU A 60 0.22 -20.15 2.32
C LEU A 60 1.57 -19.49 2.03
N ASN A 61 2.40 -20.07 1.16
CA ASN A 61 3.66 -19.45 0.75
C ASN A 61 3.42 -18.13 0.01
N GLU A 62 2.48 -18.08 -0.94
CA GLU A 62 2.09 -16.85 -1.64
C GLU A 62 1.57 -15.77 -0.67
N TYR A 63 0.83 -16.18 0.36
CA TYR A 63 0.36 -15.28 1.41
C TYR A 63 1.52 -14.72 2.25
N GLU A 64 2.51 -15.56 2.57
CA GLU A 64 3.71 -15.11 3.31
C GLU A 64 4.54 -14.14 2.46
N GLU A 65 4.69 -14.38 1.16
CA GLU A 65 5.32 -13.42 0.25
C GLU A 65 4.59 -12.07 0.23
N PHE A 66 3.26 -12.09 0.24
CA PHE A 66 2.47 -10.88 0.38
C PHE A 66 2.80 -10.15 1.69
N LYS A 67 2.86 -10.86 2.82
CA LYS A 67 3.19 -10.26 4.13
C LYS A 67 4.56 -9.59 4.11
N LEU A 68 5.58 -10.30 3.62
CA LEU A 68 6.94 -9.77 3.52
C LEU A 68 7.00 -8.52 2.62
N LEU A 69 6.32 -8.56 1.47
CA LEU A 69 6.20 -7.42 0.57
C LEU A 69 5.54 -6.22 1.27
N TRP A 70 4.42 -6.46 1.97
CA TRP A 70 3.64 -5.40 2.62
C TRP A 70 4.36 -4.78 3.82
N LEU A 71 5.05 -5.60 4.62
CA LEU A 71 5.93 -5.15 5.70
C LEU A 71 7.06 -4.29 5.17
N LYS A 72 7.76 -4.75 4.11
CA LYS A 72 8.82 -3.97 3.47
C LYS A 72 8.31 -2.65 2.94
N LEU A 73 7.16 -2.64 2.27
CA LEU A 73 6.54 -1.42 1.77
C LEU A 73 6.22 -0.44 2.90
N THR A 74 5.72 -0.95 4.03
CA THR A 74 5.44 -0.14 5.23
C THR A 74 6.69 0.51 5.78
N LEU A 75 7.81 -0.22 5.82
CA LEU A 75 9.10 0.31 6.22
C LEU A 75 9.62 1.37 5.23
N ASP A 76 9.63 1.05 3.92
CA ASP A 76 10.10 1.96 2.87
C ASP A 76 9.35 3.30 2.90
N ILE A 77 8.02 3.28 3.05
CA ILE A 77 7.21 4.50 3.20
C ILE A 77 7.46 5.18 4.54
N GLY A 78 7.66 4.42 5.62
CA GLY A 78 8.02 4.94 6.94
C GLY A 78 9.31 5.76 6.92
N PHE A 79 10.32 5.35 6.15
CA PHE A 79 11.55 6.13 5.96
C PHE A 79 11.33 7.36 5.07
N LEU A 80 10.50 7.25 4.04
CA LEU A 80 10.23 8.35 3.13
C LEU A 80 9.44 9.48 3.81
N LYS A 81 8.44 9.17 4.64
CA LYS A 81 7.61 10.19 5.31
C LYS A 81 8.39 11.10 6.25
N GLU A 82 9.51 10.63 6.80
CA GLU A 82 10.38 11.46 7.64
C GLU A 82 11.11 12.54 6.84
N LYS A 83 11.26 12.31 5.53
CA LYS A 83 11.97 13.20 4.61
C LYS A 83 11.02 14.06 3.76
N LEU A 84 9.80 13.60 3.54
CA LEU A 84 8.83 14.25 2.66
C LEU A 84 7.94 15.27 3.40
N PRO A 85 7.42 16.29 2.68
CA PRO A 85 6.37 17.14 3.20
C PRO A 85 5.17 16.31 3.65
N LYS A 86 4.62 16.63 4.83
CA LYS A 86 3.38 16.01 5.33
C LYS A 86 2.17 16.56 4.60
N ASP A 87 1.99 16.13 3.36
CA ASP A 87 0.80 16.44 2.56
C ASP A 87 -0.26 15.32 2.66
N LYS A 88 -1.42 15.57 2.03
CA LYS A 88 -2.54 14.62 2.04
C LYS A 88 -2.20 13.29 1.37
N SER A 89 -1.26 13.26 0.43
CA SER A 89 -0.88 12.05 -0.28
C SER A 89 -0.15 11.07 0.64
N ILE A 90 0.76 11.56 1.49
CA ILE A 90 1.48 10.73 2.48
C ILE A 90 0.50 10.11 3.48
N LEU A 91 -0.44 10.89 4.00
CA LEU A 91 -1.48 10.39 4.92
C LEU A 91 -2.36 9.32 4.28
N ALA A 92 -2.70 9.49 2.99
CA ALA A 92 -3.49 8.51 2.26
C ALA A 92 -2.73 7.19 2.02
N ILE A 93 -1.40 7.26 1.87
CA ILE A 93 -0.54 6.06 1.79
C ILE A 93 -0.53 5.33 3.14
N GLU A 94 -0.36 6.05 4.24
CA GLU A 94 -0.41 5.45 5.59
C GLU A 94 -1.77 4.78 5.84
N GLU A 95 -2.87 5.42 5.43
CA GLU A 95 -4.21 4.85 5.54
C GLU A 95 -4.35 3.57 4.71
N LEU A 96 -3.84 3.55 3.48
CA LEU A 96 -3.79 2.35 2.64
C LEU A 96 -3.03 1.22 3.32
N LEU A 97 -1.85 1.49 3.85
CA LEU A 97 -0.99 0.45 4.43
C LEU A 97 -1.55 -0.09 5.74
N ASP A 98 -2.06 0.76 6.63
CA ASP A 98 -2.62 0.35 7.92
C ASP A 98 -3.99 -0.33 7.75
N LYS A 99 -4.94 0.35 7.10
CA LYS A 99 -6.35 -0.08 7.11
C LYS A 99 -6.65 -1.24 6.14
N SER A 100 -5.68 -1.65 5.33
CA SER A 100 -5.80 -2.83 4.46
C SER A 100 -5.47 -4.14 5.16
N VAL A 101 -4.71 -4.10 6.25
CA VAL A 101 -4.20 -5.29 6.95
C VAL A 101 -4.47 -5.28 8.44
N ASN A 102 -5.01 -4.18 8.98
CA ASN A 102 -5.48 -4.10 10.36
C ASN A 102 -7.00 -3.88 10.39
N ARG A 103 -7.73 -4.91 10.78
CA ARG A 103 -9.17 -4.83 11.04
C ARG A 103 -9.38 -4.28 12.45
N LYS A 104 -9.92 -3.07 12.58
CA LYS A 104 -10.25 -2.43 13.87
C LYS A 104 -11.69 -2.78 14.29
N LEU A 105 -11.96 -2.72 15.59
CA LEU A 105 -13.22 -3.10 16.27
C LEU A 105 -14.46 -2.26 15.90
N GLN A 106 -14.35 -1.25 15.03
CA GLN A 106 -15.46 -0.32 14.72
C GLN A 106 -16.45 -0.87 13.68
N SER A 107 -16.71 -2.17 13.69
CA SER A 107 -17.76 -2.79 12.90
C SER A 107 -19.04 -2.86 13.74
N LYS A 108 -20.20 -2.54 13.14
CA LYS A 108 -21.53 -2.76 13.78
C LYS A 108 -21.76 -4.23 14.17
N ILE A 109 -20.99 -5.14 13.58
CA ILE A 109 -20.95 -6.57 13.88
C ILE A 109 -19.63 -6.84 14.62
N PRO A 110 -19.62 -7.40 15.84
CA PRO A 110 -18.42 -7.59 16.63
C PRO A 110 -17.53 -8.66 15.98
N LEU A 111 -16.60 -8.21 15.14
CA LEU A 111 -15.51 -9.04 14.64
C LEU A 111 -14.24 -8.66 15.42
N PRO A 112 -13.46 -9.64 15.90
CA PRO A 112 -12.26 -9.36 16.66
C PRO A 112 -11.28 -8.54 15.82
N ALA A 113 -10.57 -7.63 16.50
CA ALA A 113 -9.45 -6.94 15.90
C ALA A 113 -8.46 -7.96 15.38
N LYS A 114 -7.96 -7.75 14.17
CA LYS A 114 -7.08 -8.71 13.50
C LYS A 114 -5.98 -7.96 12.77
N SER A 115 -4.73 -8.34 13.03
CA SER A 115 -3.55 -7.85 12.31
C SER A 115 -3.05 -8.97 11.40
N TYR A 116 -3.38 -8.85 10.12
CA TYR A 116 -3.17 -9.90 9.13
C TYR A 116 -1.69 -10.16 8.81
N LEU A 117 -0.82 -9.20 9.11
CA LEU A 117 0.64 -9.36 8.97
C LEU A 117 1.27 -10.18 10.10
N ASN A 118 0.59 -10.34 11.24
CA ASN A 118 1.10 -11.09 12.39
C ASN A 118 0.38 -12.42 12.60
N ASP A 119 -0.71 -12.67 11.88
CA ASP A 119 -1.44 -13.92 11.98
C ASP A 119 -0.78 -15.04 11.16
N LEU A 120 -0.71 -16.22 11.76
CA LEU A 120 -0.24 -17.48 11.15
C LEU A 120 -1.39 -18.28 10.54
N LYS A 121 -2.65 -17.95 10.88
CA LYS A 121 -3.84 -18.60 10.37
C LYS A 121 -4.66 -17.63 9.53
N VAL A 122 -4.57 -17.79 8.21
CA VAL A 122 -5.39 -17.05 7.25
C VAL A 122 -6.40 -17.99 6.62
N ASP A 123 -7.65 -17.53 6.53
CA ASP A 123 -8.68 -18.19 5.74
C ASP A 123 -8.92 -17.45 4.41
N VAL A 124 -9.68 -18.07 3.51
CA VAL A 124 -9.99 -17.49 2.20
C VAL A 124 -10.78 -16.17 2.33
N SER A 125 -11.65 -16.07 3.33
CA SER A 125 -12.50 -14.89 3.54
C SER A 125 -11.70 -13.68 4.04
N ASP A 126 -10.65 -13.93 4.82
CA ASP A 126 -9.66 -12.95 5.23
C ASP A 126 -8.89 -12.42 4.03
N ILE A 127 -8.44 -13.31 3.13
CA ILE A 127 -7.75 -12.89 1.89
C ILE A 127 -8.68 -12.04 1.02
N ASP A 128 -9.93 -12.44 0.85
CA ASP A 128 -10.93 -11.65 0.12
C ASP A 128 -11.16 -10.27 0.75
N TRP A 129 -11.20 -10.20 2.09
CA TRP A 129 -11.31 -8.95 2.83
C TRP A 129 -10.10 -8.04 2.60
N ILE A 130 -8.88 -8.56 2.70
CA ILE A 130 -7.63 -7.81 2.48
C ILE A 130 -7.59 -7.26 1.06
N ILE A 131 -7.87 -8.10 0.04
CA ILE A 131 -7.91 -7.67 -1.37
C ILE A 131 -8.90 -6.51 -1.54
N LYS A 132 -10.11 -6.64 -0.98
CA LYS A 132 -11.13 -5.58 -1.05
C LYS A 132 -10.61 -4.27 -0.43
N LYS A 133 -10.00 -4.34 0.75
CA LYS A 133 -9.49 -3.14 1.43
C LYS A 133 -8.32 -2.50 0.70
N ILE A 134 -7.38 -3.29 0.16
CA ILE A 134 -6.30 -2.75 -0.67
C ILE A 134 -6.88 -2.01 -1.87
N LYS A 135 -7.88 -2.58 -2.57
CA LYS A 135 -8.53 -1.92 -3.71
C LYS A 135 -9.23 -0.62 -3.31
N ASP A 136 -10.02 -0.64 -2.24
CA ASP A 136 -10.75 0.53 -1.74
C ASP A 136 -9.79 1.68 -1.41
N TYR A 137 -8.74 1.42 -0.64
CA TYR A 137 -7.80 2.46 -0.22
C TYR A 137 -6.82 2.85 -1.33
N SER A 138 -6.49 1.96 -2.27
CA SER A 138 -5.69 2.29 -3.45
C SER A 138 -6.44 3.27 -4.36
N GLY A 139 -7.75 3.07 -4.53
CA GLY A 139 -8.62 4.01 -5.22
C GLY A 139 -8.64 5.39 -4.54
N LYS A 140 -8.82 5.42 -3.22
CA LYS A 140 -8.77 6.67 -2.43
C LYS A 140 -7.42 7.37 -2.55
N TYR A 141 -6.33 6.63 -2.39
CA TYR A 141 -4.97 7.15 -2.55
C TYR A 141 -4.78 7.77 -3.93
N SER A 142 -5.21 7.07 -5.00
CA SER A 142 -5.08 7.57 -6.37
C SER A 142 -5.82 8.89 -6.57
N GLN A 143 -7.03 9.03 -6.02
CA GLN A 143 -7.80 10.29 -6.06
C GLN A 143 -7.07 11.42 -5.32
N VAL A 144 -6.56 11.15 -4.12
CA VAL A 144 -5.81 12.14 -3.32
C VAL A 144 -4.53 12.56 -4.04
N TYR A 145 -3.80 11.60 -4.61
CA TYR A 145 -2.62 11.86 -5.43
C TYR A 145 -2.94 12.78 -6.60
N THR A 146 -3.95 12.44 -7.42
CA THR A 146 -4.34 13.26 -8.58
C THR A 146 -4.70 14.68 -8.17
N SER A 147 -5.51 14.84 -7.11
CA SER A 147 -5.89 16.16 -6.61
C SER A 147 -4.68 16.96 -6.11
N THR A 148 -3.80 16.32 -5.33
CA THR A 148 -2.59 16.97 -4.78
C THR A 148 -1.66 17.38 -5.91
N ARG A 149 -1.42 16.49 -6.89
CA ARG A 149 -0.61 16.75 -8.08
C ARG A 149 -1.13 17.95 -8.88
N ILE A 150 -2.43 18.01 -9.15
CA ILE A 150 -3.05 19.15 -9.86
C ILE A 150 -2.85 20.44 -9.07
N ASN A 151 -3.02 20.43 -7.75
CA ASN A 151 -2.83 21.61 -6.92
C ASN A 151 -1.39 22.16 -7.00
N TYR A 152 -0.38 21.28 -6.97
CA TYR A 152 1.01 21.71 -7.20
C TYR A 152 1.19 22.28 -8.60
N LEU A 153 0.68 21.61 -9.64
CA LEU A 153 0.84 22.07 -11.02
C LEU A 153 0.12 23.39 -11.33
N LEU A 154 -1.00 23.68 -10.68
CA LEU A 154 -1.74 24.93 -10.86
C LEU A 154 -1.09 26.13 -10.15
N LYS A 155 -0.33 25.89 -9.08
CA LYS A 155 0.43 26.96 -8.41
C LYS A 155 1.61 27.44 -9.26
N ILE A 156 2.22 26.57 -10.06
CA ILE A 156 3.26 26.92 -11.04
C ILE A 156 2.77 27.94 -12.09
N LYS A 157 1.45 28.00 -12.35
CA LYS A 157 0.86 28.89 -13.36
C LYS A 157 0.48 30.29 -12.84
N LYS A 158 0.75 30.61 -11.57
CA LYS A 158 0.53 31.94 -10.98
C LYS A 158 1.86 32.65 -10.78
#